data_AF-A0A351MTD1-F1
#
_entry.id   AF-A0A351MTD1-F1
#
_cell.length_a   1.000
_cell.length_b   1.000
_cell.length_c   1.000
_cell.angle_alpha   90.00
_cell.angle_beta   90.00
_cell.angle_gamma   90.00
#
_symmetry.space_group_name_H-M   'P 1'
#
loop_
_entity.id
_entity.type
_entity.pdbx_description
1 polymer ?
#
loop_
_entity_poly.entity_id
_entity_poly.type
_entity_poly.pdbx_seq_one_letter_code
_entity_poly.pdbx_strand_id
1 'polypeptide(L)'
;TVEVLWVKGSGGDLRTSTRENFSSLYQEKLIGLQATYLGRKDNGLKSKAEDDMIGMYSHATFNLNPRATSIDTPLHSYLPGKHVDHMHPNAIISIAASKNCQRITKEIFGDRMAYVPWMRPGLELGLAMQQIAKENPKVKAVMMGQHGFISWHDDEKVCYEQTLQLIEEAAAYIESKYVAKGGHAKAFGGQKYQSLEVGRRHAVLASILPWLRGQISKERRFIGTVQEDEAILRFVNSKDAARLAGLGTSCP
;
A
#
# COMPACT_ATOMS: atom_id res chain seq x y z
N THR A 1 -10.69 16.94 28.67
CA THR A 1 -10.45 15.69 27.92
C THR A 1 -9.29 15.92 26.96
N VAL A 2 -8.62 14.88 26.47
CA VAL A 2 -7.51 15.00 25.51
C VAL A 2 -7.76 14.09 24.32
N GLU A 3 -7.46 14.56 23.12
CA GLU A 3 -7.57 13.78 21.90
C GLU A 3 -6.32 12.92 21.69
N VAL A 4 -6.54 11.63 21.42
CA VAL A 4 -5.48 10.63 21.29
C VAL A 4 -5.63 9.92 19.96
N LEU A 5 -4.61 10.03 19.11
CA LEU A 5 -4.50 9.22 17.90
C LEU A 5 -4.06 7.81 18.27
N TRP A 6 -4.84 6.82 17.83
CA TRP A 6 -4.44 5.41 17.85
C TRP A 6 -4.08 5.00 16.43
N VAL A 7 -2.81 4.66 16.21
CA VAL A 7 -2.30 4.28 14.88
C VAL A 7 -1.56 2.95 14.98
N LYS A 8 -1.73 2.10 13.97
CA LYS A 8 -1.04 0.81 13.92
C LYS A 8 0.47 1.03 13.99
N GLY A 9 1.13 0.38 14.95
CA GLY A 9 2.58 0.43 15.09
C GLY A 9 3.31 -0.27 13.93
N SER A 10 4.59 0.05 13.78
CA SER A 10 5.43 -0.47 12.69
C SER A 10 5.54 -2.01 12.69
N GLY A 11 5.50 -2.64 11.52
CA GLY A 11 5.76 -4.08 11.34
C GLY A 11 4.67 -5.08 11.77
N GLY A 12 3.45 -4.63 12.14
CA GLY A 12 2.31 -5.53 12.45
C GLY A 12 1.34 -5.74 11.28
N ASP A 13 0.78 -6.95 11.14
CA ASP A 13 -0.30 -7.29 10.19
C ASP A 13 -1.66 -6.80 10.74
N LEU A 14 -2.41 -6.03 9.95
CA LEU A 14 -3.76 -5.55 10.32
C LEU A 14 -4.72 -6.70 10.61
N ARG A 15 -4.61 -7.82 9.88
CA ARG A 15 -5.51 -8.99 10.01
C ARG A 15 -5.49 -9.61 11.41
N THR A 16 -4.35 -9.52 12.10
CA THR A 16 -4.15 -10.11 13.43
C THR A 16 -3.94 -9.04 14.50
N SER A 17 -4.19 -7.76 14.18
CA SER A 17 -3.87 -6.67 15.09
C SER A 17 -4.85 -6.62 16.26
N THR A 18 -4.30 -6.56 17.47
CA THR A 18 -5.00 -6.25 18.73
C THR A 18 -4.60 -4.85 19.20
N ARG A 19 -5.17 -4.39 20.32
CA ARG A 19 -4.85 -3.08 20.92
C ARG A 19 -3.35 -2.89 21.18
N GLU A 20 -2.62 -3.94 21.53
CA GLU A 20 -1.17 -3.89 21.79
C GLU A 20 -0.35 -3.56 20.54
N ASN A 21 -0.92 -3.76 19.35
CA ASN A 21 -0.25 -3.44 18.10
C ASN A 21 -0.36 -1.97 17.72
N PHE A 22 -1.15 -1.16 18.44
CA PHE A 22 -1.35 0.27 18.18
C PHE A 22 -0.52 1.15 19.12
N SER A 23 0.12 2.16 18.54
CA SER A 23 0.72 3.28 19.26
C SER A 23 -0.35 4.32 19.56
N SER A 24 -0.26 4.96 20.73
CA SER A 24 -1.18 6.03 21.14
C SER A 24 -0.40 7.33 21.30
N LEU A 25 -0.84 8.39 20.64
CA LEU A 25 -0.16 9.69 20.62
C LEU A 25 -1.12 10.83 20.96
N TYR A 26 -0.65 11.82 21.71
CA TYR A 26 -1.33 13.10 21.90
C TYR A 26 -1.46 13.80 20.55
N GLN A 27 -2.68 13.92 20.03
CA GLN A 27 -2.93 14.46 18.69
C GLN A 27 -2.43 15.90 18.56
N GLU A 28 -2.66 16.74 19.57
CA GLU A 28 -2.18 18.12 19.60
C GLU A 28 -0.65 18.24 19.52
N LYS A 29 0.08 17.38 20.26
CA LYS A 29 1.55 17.37 20.21
C LYS A 29 2.06 16.94 18.83
N LEU A 30 1.42 15.94 18.23
CA LEU A 30 1.79 15.42 16.91
C LEU A 30 1.54 16.45 15.79
N ILE A 31 0.45 17.22 15.86
CA ILE A 31 0.22 18.38 14.98
C ILE A 31 1.27 19.47 15.25
N GLY A 32 1.59 19.76 16.51
CA GLY A 32 2.59 20.76 16.89
C GLY A 32 3.99 20.49 16.33
N LEU A 33 4.33 19.22 16.06
CA LEU A 33 5.58 18.85 15.41
C LEU A 33 5.75 19.45 14.00
N GLN A 34 4.65 19.81 13.31
CA GLN A 34 4.73 20.48 12.01
C GLN A 34 5.49 21.80 12.10
N ALA A 35 5.25 22.61 13.14
CA ALA A 35 5.95 23.89 13.31
C ALA A 35 7.46 23.69 13.53
N THR A 36 7.84 22.65 14.27
CA THR A 36 9.24 22.30 14.50
C THR A 36 9.92 21.91 13.18
N TYR A 37 9.25 21.08 12.38
CA TYR A 37 9.74 20.65 11.08
C TYR A 37 9.84 21.81 10.08
N LEU A 38 8.78 22.61 9.94
CA LEU A 38 8.72 23.73 8.99
C LEU A 38 9.70 24.85 9.34
N GLY A 39 10.07 25.01 10.62
CA GLY A 39 11.09 25.96 11.07
C GLY A 39 12.53 25.56 10.75
N ARG A 40 12.77 24.32 10.31
CA ARG A 40 14.12 23.85 9.95
C ARG A 40 14.53 24.33 8.55
N LYS A 41 15.79 24.74 8.42
CA LYS A 41 16.37 25.16 7.12
C LYS A 41 16.63 24.00 6.16
N ASP A 42 16.77 22.79 6.69
CA ASP A 42 17.02 21.55 5.95
C ASP A 42 15.74 20.72 5.76
N ASN A 43 14.56 21.34 5.78
CA ASN A 43 13.29 20.67 5.50
C ASN A 43 13.15 20.29 4.01
N GLY A 44 12.20 19.41 3.71
CA GLY A 44 11.87 18.94 2.37
C GLY A 44 11.91 17.42 2.21
N LEU A 45 11.40 16.97 1.06
CA LEU A 45 11.32 15.55 0.71
C LEU A 45 12.71 14.91 0.66
N LYS A 46 12.87 13.76 1.33
CA LYS A 46 14.16 13.03 1.41
C LYS A 46 15.28 13.80 2.10
N SER A 47 14.94 14.71 3.02
CA SER A 47 15.91 15.47 3.78
C SER A 47 16.21 14.85 5.14
N LYS A 48 17.34 15.28 5.73
CA LYS A 48 17.71 14.95 7.12
C LYS A 48 16.65 15.42 8.12
N ALA A 49 16.00 16.56 7.86
CA ALA A 49 14.91 17.03 8.71
C ALA A 49 13.73 16.07 8.70
N GLU A 50 13.32 15.55 7.53
CA GLU A 50 12.24 14.58 7.45
C GLU A 50 12.60 13.27 8.18
N ASP A 51 13.84 12.79 8.00
CA ASP A 51 14.33 11.58 8.68
C ASP A 51 14.31 11.74 10.21
N ASP A 52 14.69 12.92 10.72
CA ASP A 52 14.71 13.22 12.15
C ASP A 52 13.32 13.21 12.79
N MET A 53 12.26 13.44 12.00
CA MET A 53 10.88 13.47 12.54
C MET A 53 10.40 12.12 13.05
N ILE A 54 10.97 11.01 12.54
CA ILE A 54 10.64 9.66 13.01
C ILE A 54 10.92 9.54 14.52
N GLY A 55 12.04 10.08 15.00
CA GLY A 55 12.38 10.09 16.42
C GLY A 55 11.47 10.99 17.25
N MET A 56 11.00 12.09 16.65
CA MET A 56 10.18 13.10 17.33
C MET A 56 8.79 12.59 17.74
N TYR A 57 8.24 11.60 17.03
CA TYR A 57 6.91 11.06 17.35
C TYR A 57 6.84 10.47 18.77
N SER A 58 7.95 9.98 19.32
CA SER A 58 8.02 9.48 20.70
C SER A 58 7.72 10.54 21.76
N HIS A 59 7.98 11.82 21.48
CA HIS A 59 7.63 12.93 22.37
C HIS A 59 6.11 13.21 22.43
N ALA A 60 5.37 12.66 21.48
CA ALA A 60 3.91 12.71 21.45
C ALA A 60 3.26 11.46 22.08
N THR A 61 4.00 10.47 22.59
CA THR A 61 3.43 9.25 23.18
C THR A 61 2.45 9.56 24.32
N PHE A 62 1.25 9.00 24.22
CA PHE A 62 0.22 8.99 25.25
C PHE A 62 0.36 7.77 26.16
N ASN A 63 0.17 7.98 27.46
CA ASN A 63 0.08 6.93 28.49
C ASN A 63 1.21 5.88 28.45
N LEU A 64 2.45 6.33 28.24
CA LEU A 64 3.65 5.47 28.22
C LEU A 64 3.53 4.25 27.30
N ASN A 65 2.73 4.33 26.23
CA ASN A 65 2.56 3.23 25.30
C ASN A 65 3.91 2.89 24.63
N PRO A 66 4.45 1.67 24.82
CA PRO A 66 5.78 1.30 24.36
C PRO A 66 5.81 0.94 22.87
N ARG A 67 4.64 0.88 22.20
CA ARG A 67 4.56 0.48 20.80
C ARG A 67 5.12 1.58 19.90
N ALA A 68 6.19 1.27 19.19
CA ALA A 68 6.77 2.14 18.16
C ALA A 68 5.71 2.48 17.09
N THR A 69 5.54 3.77 16.82
CA THR A 69 4.55 4.25 15.85
C THR A 69 4.98 3.98 14.41
N SER A 70 4.04 3.96 13.47
CA SER A 70 4.33 3.85 12.04
C SER A 70 5.05 5.11 11.53
N ILE A 71 5.92 4.98 10.52
CA ILE A 71 6.43 6.14 9.78
C ILE A 71 5.31 6.94 9.11
N ASP A 72 4.20 6.27 8.81
CA ASP A 72 3.01 6.85 8.18
C ASP A 72 2.07 7.56 9.16
N THR A 73 2.46 7.69 10.43
CA THR A 73 1.68 8.39 11.46
C THR A 73 1.17 9.79 11.02
N PRO A 74 1.97 10.63 10.31
CA PRO A 74 1.48 11.90 9.78
C PRO A 74 0.28 11.77 8.83
N LEU A 75 0.20 10.69 8.04
CA LEU A 75 -0.89 10.46 7.11
C LEU A 75 -2.22 10.29 7.85
N HIS A 76 -2.20 9.71 9.05
CA HIS A 76 -3.40 9.54 9.88
C HIS A 76 -3.71 10.78 10.74
N SER A 77 -2.69 11.54 11.14
CA SER A 77 -2.86 12.69 12.03
C SER A 77 -3.28 13.96 11.31
N TYR A 78 -2.81 14.18 10.09
CA TYR A 78 -2.93 15.49 9.44
C TYR A 78 -4.16 15.62 8.53
N LEU A 79 -4.77 14.49 8.17
CA LEU A 79 -6.03 14.45 7.43
C LEU A 79 -7.21 14.80 8.35
N PRO A 80 -8.26 15.44 7.83
CA PRO A 80 -9.49 15.61 8.58
C PRO A 80 -10.17 14.25 8.76
N GLY A 81 -10.92 14.05 9.84
CA GLY A 81 -11.63 12.79 10.11
C GLY A 81 -11.04 12.03 11.30
N LYS A 82 -11.92 11.36 12.04
CA LYS A 82 -11.55 10.56 13.22
C LYS A 82 -11.02 9.17 12.88
N HIS A 83 -11.40 8.65 11.72
CA HIS A 83 -11.01 7.34 11.23
C HIS A 83 -10.34 7.50 9.87
N VAL A 84 -9.18 6.86 9.71
CA VAL A 84 -8.34 6.97 8.52
C VAL A 84 -7.84 5.59 8.14
N ASP A 85 -8.25 5.11 6.98
CA ASP A 85 -7.81 3.83 6.41
C ASP A 85 -6.74 4.09 5.37
N HIS A 86 -5.54 3.57 5.62
CA HIS A 86 -4.46 3.54 4.63
C HIS A 86 -4.25 2.10 4.16
N MET A 87 -4.55 1.84 2.88
CA MET A 87 -4.64 0.48 2.37
C MET A 87 -3.91 0.32 1.03
N HIS A 88 -3.39 -0.90 0.84
CA HIS A 88 -2.60 -1.34 -0.32
C HIS A 88 -3.28 -2.51 -1.09
N PRO A 89 -4.58 -2.44 -1.45
CA PRO A 89 -5.24 -3.56 -2.10
C PRO A 89 -4.78 -3.72 -3.55
N ASN A 90 -4.75 -4.96 -4.05
CA ASN A 90 -4.21 -5.31 -5.37
C ASN A 90 -4.75 -4.44 -6.51
N ALA A 91 -6.06 -4.16 -6.53
CA ALA A 91 -6.68 -3.34 -7.57
C ALA A 91 -6.15 -1.89 -7.55
N ILE A 92 -6.10 -1.26 -6.37
CA ILE A 92 -5.59 0.10 -6.22
C ILE A 92 -4.10 0.16 -6.55
N ILE A 93 -3.28 -0.75 -6.03
CA ILE A 93 -1.83 -0.78 -6.33
C ILE A 93 -1.59 -0.96 -7.83
N SER A 94 -2.36 -1.81 -8.50
CA SER A 94 -2.25 -2.01 -9.95
C SER A 94 -2.47 -0.70 -10.74
N ILE A 95 -3.37 0.15 -10.26
CA ILE A 95 -3.61 1.49 -10.83
C ILE A 95 -2.50 2.45 -10.43
N ALA A 96 -2.13 2.48 -9.13
CA ALA A 96 -1.12 3.36 -8.55
C ALA A 96 0.26 3.18 -9.20
N ALA A 97 0.64 1.94 -9.50
CA ALA A 97 1.90 1.60 -10.16
C ALA A 97 1.88 1.81 -11.68
N SER A 98 0.72 2.13 -12.27
CA SER A 98 0.61 2.34 -13.71
C SER A 98 1.10 3.73 -14.12
N LYS A 99 1.71 3.85 -15.31
CA LYS A 99 2.11 5.15 -15.89
C LYS A 99 0.95 6.14 -16.02
N ASN A 100 -0.29 5.64 -16.05
CA ASN A 100 -1.50 6.42 -16.29
C ASN A 100 -2.31 6.63 -14.99
N CYS A 101 -1.70 6.42 -13.81
CA CYS A 101 -2.38 6.44 -12.51
C CYS A 101 -3.33 7.64 -12.38
N GLN A 102 -2.84 8.87 -12.47
CA GLN A 102 -3.65 10.08 -12.32
C GLN A 102 -4.87 10.11 -13.24
N ARG A 103 -4.70 9.75 -14.52
CA ARG A 103 -5.79 9.72 -15.50
C ARG A 103 -6.84 8.66 -15.13
N ILE A 104 -6.38 7.46 -14.76
CA ILE A 104 -7.27 6.35 -14.39
C ILE A 104 -8.01 6.66 -13.08
N THR A 105 -7.33 7.23 -12.09
CA THR A 105 -7.95 7.69 -10.83
C THR A 105 -9.09 8.67 -11.11
N LYS A 106 -8.87 9.64 -12.01
CA LYS A 106 -9.92 10.58 -12.40
C LYS A 106 -11.07 9.90 -13.15
N GLU A 107 -10.77 8.93 -14.03
CA GLU A 107 -11.77 8.16 -14.79
C GLU A 107 -12.69 7.34 -13.88
N ILE A 108 -12.16 6.74 -12.82
CA ILE A 108 -12.92 5.88 -11.90
C ILE A 108 -13.66 6.72 -10.84
N PHE A 109 -12.94 7.62 -10.18
CA PHE A 109 -13.41 8.24 -8.94
C PHE A 109 -13.88 9.68 -9.11
N GLY A 110 -13.61 10.32 -10.25
CA GLY A 110 -13.95 11.72 -10.47
C GLY A 110 -13.30 12.63 -9.43
N ASP A 111 -14.11 13.42 -8.73
CA ASP A 111 -13.66 14.33 -7.67
C ASP A 111 -13.68 13.71 -6.27
N ARG A 112 -14.12 12.45 -6.12
CA ARG A 112 -14.19 11.76 -4.82
C ARG A 112 -12.80 11.37 -4.29
N MET A 113 -11.86 11.11 -5.19
CA MET A 113 -10.48 10.73 -4.86
C MET A 113 -9.49 11.67 -5.55
N ALA A 114 -8.74 12.42 -4.76
CA ALA A 114 -7.63 13.21 -5.27
C ALA A 114 -6.42 12.32 -5.61
N TYR A 115 -5.40 12.91 -6.20
CA TYR A 115 -4.16 12.22 -6.56
C TYR A 115 -2.95 13.01 -6.05
N VAL A 116 -2.00 12.30 -5.46
CA VAL A 116 -0.66 12.80 -5.15
C VAL A 116 0.37 11.96 -5.92
N PRO A 117 1.36 12.58 -6.60
CA PRO A 117 2.45 11.83 -7.21
C PRO A 117 3.23 11.05 -6.15
N TRP A 118 4.05 10.09 -6.60
CA TRP A 118 4.87 9.32 -5.67
C TRP A 118 5.73 10.26 -4.82
N MET A 119 5.62 10.09 -3.50
CA MET A 119 6.46 10.72 -2.50
C MET A 119 6.91 9.62 -1.54
N ARG A 120 8.09 9.82 -0.93
CA ARG A 120 8.56 8.93 0.14
C ARG A 120 7.52 8.95 1.29
N PRO A 121 7.12 7.79 1.83
CA PRO A 121 6.22 7.75 2.99
C PRO A 121 6.86 8.47 4.19
N GLY A 122 6.08 9.31 4.87
CA GLY A 122 6.58 10.17 5.95
C GLY A 122 5.83 11.48 6.09
N LEU A 123 6.49 12.45 6.72
CA LEU A 123 5.87 13.72 7.11
C LEU A 123 5.51 14.59 5.90
N GLU A 124 6.36 14.67 4.87
CA GLU A 124 6.08 15.49 3.67
C GLU A 124 4.84 15.00 2.92
N LEU A 125 4.67 13.67 2.82
CA LEU A 125 3.46 13.08 2.24
C LEU A 125 2.22 13.43 3.09
N GLY A 126 2.32 13.38 4.42
CA GLY A 126 1.26 13.82 5.32
C GLY A 126 0.88 15.30 5.11
N LEU A 127 1.87 16.19 4.96
CA LEU A 127 1.64 17.62 4.69
C LEU A 127 0.99 17.84 3.32
N ALA A 128 1.46 17.15 2.27
CA ALA A 128 0.90 17.24 0.93
C ALA A 128 -0.58 16.84 0.91
N MET A 129 -0.93 15.73 1.57
CA MET A 129 -2.33 15.29 1.67
C MET A 129 -3.19 16.20 2.53
N GLN A 130 -2.63 16.76 3.61
CA GLN A 130 -3.32 17.77 4.40
C GLN A 130 -3.64 19.00 3.55
N GLN A 131 -2.72 19.46 2.71
CA GLN A 131 -2.95 20.58 1.81
C GLN A 131 -4.07 20.27 0.81
N ILE A 132 -4.07 19.08 0.21
CA ILE A 132 -5.16 18.60 -0.67
C ILE A 132 -6.51 18.66 0.05
N ALA A 133 -6.57 18.17 1.30
CA ALA A 133 -7.81 18.16 2.07
C ALA A 133 -8.28 19.57 2.49
N LYS A 134 -7.36 20.51 2.74
CA LYS A 134 -7.66 21.91 3.03
C LYS A 134 -8.22 22.64 1.80
N GLU A 135 -7.61 22.44 0.64
CA GLU A 135 -8.02 23.06 -0.62
C GLU A 135 -9.34 22.50 -1.15
N ASN A 136 -9.60 21.21 -0.90
CA ASN A 136 -10.84 20.55 -1.28
C ASN A 136 -11.47 19.77 -0.10
N PRO A 137 -12.22 20.44 0.79
CA PRO A 137 -12.83 19.78 1.97
C PRO A 137 -13.84 18.66 1.64
N LYS A 138 -14.31 18.60 0.38
CA LYS A 138 -15.23 17.55 -0.10
C LYS A 138 -14.50 16.25 -0.43
N VAL A 139 -13.19 16.29 -0.68
CA VAL A 139 -12.42 15.08 -0.94
C VAL A 139 -12.36 14.21 0.32
N LYS A 140 -12.55 12.90 0.18
CA LYS A 140 -12.52 11.93 1.28
C LYS A 140 -11.55 10.76 1.03
N ALA A 141 -10.79 10.84 -0.06
CA ALA A 141 -9.76 9.86 -0.39
C ALA A 141 -8.65 10.46 -1.25
N VAL A 142 -7.44 9.90 -1.16
CA VAL A 142 -6.30 10.27 -1.99
C VAL A 142 -5.63 9.00 -2.55
N MET A 143 -5.51 8.91 -3.87
CA MET A 143 -4.63 7.98 -4.55
C MET A 143 -3.18 8.46 -4.41
N MET A 144 -2.30 7.58 -3.94
CA MET A 144 -0.86 7.84 -3.82
C MET A 144 -0.13 7.05 -4.91
N GLY A 145 0.49 7.75 -5.86
CA GLY A 145 1.21 7.14 -6.97
C GLY A 145 2.29 6.17 -6.49
N GLN A 146 2.37 4.99 -7.11
CA GLN A 146 3.28 3.88 -6.75
C GLN A 146 3.23 3.47 -5.27
N HIS A 147 2.10 3.65 -4.59
CA HIS A 147 1.96 3.34 -3.17
C HIS A 147 0.63 2.65 -2.85
N GLY A 148 -0.49 3.36 -2.94
CA GLY A 148 -1.79 2.83 -2.50
C GLY A 148 -2.83 3.93 -2.44
N PHE A 149 -3.76 3.84 -1.51
CA PHE A 149 -4.67 4.96 -1.23
C PHE A 149 -4.90 5.15 0.27
N ILE A 150 -5.50 6.28 0.59
CA ILE A 150 -5.96 6.62 1.93
C ILE A 150 -7.37 7.22 1.83
N SER A 151 -8.23 6.89 2.78
CA SER A 151 -9.59 7.42 2.92
C SER A 151 -9.89 7.72 4.38
N TRP A 152 -10.85 8.62 4.62
CA TRP A 152 -11.17 9.06 5.97
C TRP A 152 -12.64 9.45 6.14
N HIS A 153 -13.12 9.32 7.37
CA HIS A 153 -14.44 9.79 7.79
C HIS A 153 -14.49 10.03 9.32
N ASP A 154 -15.49 10.75 9.80
CA ASP A 154 -15.73 10.94 11.24
C ASP A 154 -16.43 9.75 11.92
N ASP A 155 -16.92 8.81 11.12
CA ASP A 155 -17.61 7.58 11.54
C ASP A 155 -16.84 6.38 11.03
N GLU A 156 -16.54 5.43 11.92
CA GLU A 156 -15.72 4.25 11.62
C GLU A 156 -16.33 3.35 10.57
N LYS A 157 -17.66 3.13 10.63
CA LYS A 157 -18.35 2.23 9.72
C LYS A 157 -18.40 2.84 8.33
N VAL A 158 -18.69 4.14 8.23
CA VAL A 158 -18.68 4.85 6.95
C VAL A 158 -17.28 4.87 6.34
N CYS A 159 -16.23 5.08 7.14
CA CYS A 159 -14.84 5.01 6.65
C CYS A 159 -14.56 3.63 6.04
N TYR A 160 -14.88 2.56 6.78
CA TYR A 160 -14.68 1.19 6.34
C TYR A 160 -15.46 0.84 5.06
N GLU A 161 -16.76 1.14 5.02
CA GLU A 161 -17.62 0.86 3.86
C GLU A 161 -17.17 1.66 2.63
N GLN A 162 -16.77 2.93 2.80
CA GLN A 162 -16.21 3.73 1.72
C GLN A 162 -14.88 3.15 1.21
N THR A 163 -14.00 2.71 2.11
CA THR A 163 -12.74 2.03 1.76
C THR A 163 -13.03 0.80 0.89
N LEU A 164 -13.96 -0.07 1.29
CA LEU A 164 -14.34 -1.25 0.50
C LEU A 164 -14.94 -0.88 -0.86
N GLN A 165 -15.83 0.12 -0.90
CA GLN A 165 -16.45 0.57 -2.14
C GLN A 165 -15.41 1.07 -3.15
N LEU A 166 -14.44 1.88 -2.72
CA LEU A 166 -13.39 2.40 -3.60
C LEU A 166 -12.51 1.27 -4.17
N ILE A 167 -12.29 0.22 -3.38
CA ILE A 167 -11.55 -0.99 -3.82
C ILE A 167 -12.34 -1.76 -4.87
N GLU A 168 -13.64 -1.97 -4.63
CA GLU A 168 -14.51 -2.70 -5.53
C GLU A 168 -14.67 -1.96 -6.87
N GLU A 169 -14.85 -0.64 -6.84
CA GLU A 169 -14.90 0.19 -8.06
C GLU A 169 -13.61 0.09 -8.89
N ALA A 170 -12.44 0.09 -8.23
CA ALA A 170 -11.16 -0.13 -8.90
C ALA A 170 -11.05 -1.53 -9.50
N ALA A 171 -11.48 -2.57 -8.77
CA ALA A 171 -11.46 -3.95 -9.23
C ALA A 171 -12.37 -4.14 -10.44
N ALA A 172 -13.61 -3.65 -10.37
CA ALA A 172 -14.58 -3.68 -11.47
C ALA A 172 -14.05 -2.93 -12.71
N TYR A 173 -13.39 -1.79 -12.52
CA TYR A 173 -12.74 -1.09 -13.62
C TYR A 173 -11.67 -1.95 -14.30
N ILE A 174 -10.75 -2.53 -13.52
CA ILE A 174 -9.69 -3.40 -14.06
C ILE A 174 -10.29 -4.58 -14.82
N GLU A 175 -11.28 -5.25 -14.23
CA GLU A 175 -11.96 -6.39 -14.85
C GLU A 175 -12.65 -5.99 -16.16
N SER A 176 -13.32 -4.84 -16.19
CA SER A 176 -13.95 -4.34 -17.43
C SER A 176 -12.93 -4.12 -18.54
N LYS A 177 -11.77 -3.53 -18.24
CA LYS A 177 -10.70 -3.30 -19.22
C LYS A 177 -10.02 -4.62 -19.60
N TYR A 178 -9.94 -5.57 -18.68
CA TYR A 178 -9.40 -6.90 -18.90
C TYR A 178 -10.26 -7.68 -19.90
N VAL A 179 -11.57 -7.76 -19.66
CA VAL A 179 -12.54 -8.39 -20.57
C VAL A 179 -12.52 -7.70 -21.94
N ALA A 180 -12.60 -6.37 -21.98
CA ALA A 180 -12.60 -5.60 -23.24
C ALA A 180 -11.32 -5.80 -24.08
N LYS A 181 -10.20 -6.19 -23.45
CA LYS A 181 -8.93 -6.48 -24.13
C LYS A 181 -8.77 -7.95 -24.54
N GLY A 182 -9.81 -8.76 -24.40
CA GLY A 182 -9.81 -10.18 -24.78
C GLY A 182 -9.48 -11.15 -23.64
N GLY A 183 -9.54 -10.69 -22.38
CA GLY A 183 -9.44 -11.51 -21.18
C GLY A 183 -8.23 -12.46 -21.17
N HIS A 184 -8.45 -13.71 -20.76
CA HIS A 184 -7.39 -14.70 -20.55
C HIS A 184 -6.55 -14.93 -21.81
N ALA A 185 -7.16 -14.88 -22.99
CA ALA A 185 -6.48 -15.15 -24.26
C ALA A 185 -5.43 -14.09 -24.63
N LYS A 186 -5.60 -12.85 -24.14
CA LYS A 186 -4.74 -11.70 -24.47
C LYS A 186 -3.93 -11.20 -23.27
N ALA A 187 -4.25 -11.62 -22.05
CA ALA A 187 -3.50 -11.31 -20.85
C ALA A 187 -2.00 -11.57 -21.04
N PHE A 188 -1.15 -10.64 -20.59
CA PHE A 188 0.32 -10.76 -20.61
C PHE A 188 0.90 -11.10 -22.01
N GLY A 189 0.32 -10.52 -23.07
CA GLY A 189 0.74 -10.75 -24.45
C GLY A 189 0.24 -12.07 -25.05
N GLY A 190 -0.60 -12.81 -24.31
CA GLY A 190 -1.14 -14.10 -24.69
C GLY A 190 -0.17 -15.26 -24.41
N GLN A 191 -0.67 -16.48 -24.66
CA GLN A 191 0.07 -17.72 -24.42
C GLN A 191 1.29 -17.83 -25.35
N LYS A 192 2.42 -18.25 -24.78
CA LYS A 192 3.66 -18.61 -25.48
C LYS A 192 3.95 -20.11 -25.38
N TYR A 193 3.66 -20.71 -24.24
CA TYR A 193 3.91 -22.13 -23.97
C TYR A 193 2.64 -22.86 -23.54
N GLN A 194 2.55 -24.16 -23.83
CA GLN A 194 1.52 -25.02 -23.27
C GLN A 194 2.02 -25.60 -21.95
N SER A 195 1.20 -25.56 -20.91
CA SER A 195 1.50 -26.21 -19.64
C SER A 195 1.74 -27.71 -19.86
N LEU A 196 2.77 -28.24 -19.20
CA LEU A 196 2.94 -29.68 -19.11
C LEU A 196 1.77 -30.32 -18.35
N GLU A 197 1.44 -31.55 -18.75
CA GLU A 197 0.60 -32.46 -17.97
C GLU A 197 1.08 -32.54 -16.53
N VAL A 198 0.13 -32.62 -15.59
CA VAL A 198 0.38 -32.49 -14.14
C VAL A 198 1.50 -33.41 -13.67
N GLY A 199 1.45 -34.71 -14.02
CA GLY A 199 2.46 -35.68 -13.60
C GLY A 199 3.87 -35.34 -14.11
N ARG A 200 3.99 -34.84 -15.34
CA ARG A 200 5.29 -34.44 -15.91
C ARG A 200 5.81 -33.15 -15.27
N ARG A 201 4.91 -32.22 -14.94
CA ARG A 201 5.25 -30.98 -14.23
C ARG A 201 5.77 -31.28 -12.83
N HIS A 202 5.08 -32.16 -12.08
CA HIS A 202 5.52 -32.61 -10.77
C HIS A 202 6.86 -33.33 -10.81
N ALA A 203 7.09 -34.17 -11.82
CA ALA A 203 8.39 -34.82 -12.01
C ALA A 203 9.53 -33.81 -12.22
N VAL A 204 9.30 -32.74 -13.00
CA VAL A 204 10.27 -31.66 -13.20
C VAL A 204 10.49 -30.87 -11.91
N LEU A 205 9.42 -30.52 -11.19
CA LEU A 205 9.54 -29.81 -9.92
C LEU A 205 10.30 -30.65 -8.88
N ALA A 206 10.01 -31.95 -8.79
CA ALA A 206 10.69 -32.87 -7.88
C ALA A 206 12.20 -33.00 -8.17
N SER A 207 12.61 -32.86 -9.43
CA SER A 207 14.04 -32.93 -9.79
C SER A 207 14.82 -31.65 -9.46
N ILE A 208 14.17 -30.48 -9.47
CA ILE A 208 14.85 -29.18 -9.26
C ILE A 208 14.66 -28.58 -7.86
N LEU A 209 13.48 -28.76 -7.24
CA LEU A 209 13.13 -28.08 -5.99
C LEU A 209 14.04 -28.48 -4.82
N PRO A 210 14.45 -29.74 -4.64
CA PRO A 210 15.38 -30.10 -3.57
C PRO A 210 16.71 -29.35 -3.67
N TRP A 211 17.23 -29.17 -4.89
CA TRP A 211 18.46 -28.42 -5.13
C TRP A 211 18.27 -26.93 -4.85
N LEU A 212 17.22 -26.29 -5.40
CA LEU A 212 16.90 -24.88 -5.17
C LEU A 212 16.71 -24.59 -3.67
N ARG A 213 15.93 -25.42 -2.97
CA ARG A 213 15.72 -25.31 -1.53
C ARG A 213 17.04 -25.46 -0.77
N GLY A 214 17.92 -26.37 -1.19
CA GLY A 214 19.25 -26.55 -0.63
C GLY A 214 20.14 -25.30 -0.78
N GLN A 215 20.03 -24.57 -1.89
CA GLN A 215 20.79 -23.33 -2.10
C GLN A 215 20.39 -22.22 -1.12
N ILE A 216 19.09 -22.11 -0.79
CA ILE A 216 18.57 -21.06 0.11
C ILE A 216 18.52 -21.49 1.58
N SER A 217 18.59 -22.80 1.88
CA SER A 217 18.47 -23.33 3.25
C SER A 217 19.80 -23.51 3.98
N LYS A 218 20.85 -22.77 3.61
CA LYS A 218 22.19 -22.89 4.21
C LYS A 218 22.21 -22.46 5.68
N GLU A 219 21.46 -21.42 6.03
CA GLU A 219 21.42 -20.86 7.39
C GLU A 219 20.13 -21.21 8.16
N ARG A 220 19.00 -21.34 7.46
CA ARG A 220 17.70 -21.65 8.05
C ARG A 220 16.96 -22.68 7.19
N ARG A 221 16.16 -23.53 7.84
CA ARG A 221 15.30 -24.48 7.11
C ARG A 221 14.14 -23.73 6.47
N PHE A 222 13.96 -23.90 5.16
CA PHE A 222 12.78 -23.42 4.45
C PHE A 222 11.85 -24.58 4.06
N ILE A 223 10.55 -24.30 4.08
CA ILE A 223 9.50 -25.11 3.46
C ILE A 223 9.18 -24.48 2.11
N GLY A 224 9.27 -25.26 1.03
CA GLY A 224 8.91 -24.81 -0.30
C GLY A 224 7.43 -25.09 -0.56
N THR A 225 6.71 -24.09 -1.04
CA THR A 225 5.33 -24.24 -1.53
C THR A 225 5.33 -24.07 -3.05
N VAL A 226 4.70 -25.01 -3.75
CA VAL A 226 4.48 -24.91 -5.20
C VAL A 226 3.09 -24.32 -5.42
N GLN A 227 3.02 -23.24 -6.19
CA GLN A 227 1.77 -22.69 -6.67
C GLN A 227 1.68 -22.90 -8.18
N GLU A 228 0.68 -23.68 -8.62
CA GLU A 228 0.49 -24.07 -10.01
C GLU A 228 -0.99 -24.00 -10.42
N ASP A 229 -1.74 -23.11 -9.78
CA ASP A 229 -3.10 -22.82 -10.16
C ASP A 229 -3.18 -22.22 -11.58
N GLU A 230 -4.39 -22.15 -12.12
CA GLU A 230 -4.64 -21.68 -13.48
C GLU A 230 -4.12 -20.25 -13.71
N ALA A 231 -4.16 -19.38 -12.70
CA ALA A 231 -3.69 -18.00 -12.81
C ALA A 231 -2.17 -17.94 -12.92
N ILE A 232 -1.44 -18.69 -12.09
CA ILE A 232 0.02 -18.79 -12.19
C ILE A 232 0.43 -19.43 -13.49
N LEU A 233 -0.17 -20.55 -13.90
CA LEU A 233 0.14 -21.22 -15.16
C LEU A 233 -0.10 -20.31 -16.36
N ARG A 234 -1.19 -19.54 -16.37
CA ARG A 234 -1.47 -18.56 -17.42
C ARG A 234 -0.39 -17.47 -17.47
N PHE A 235 0.04 -16.97 -16.31
CA PHE A 235 1.11 -15.96 -16.25
C PHE A 235 2.46 -16.53 -16.73
N VAL A 236 2.96 -17.61 -16.15
CA VAL A 236 4.32 -18.13 -16.46
C VAL A 236 4.46 -18.64 -17.89
N ASN A 237 3.37 -19.08 -18.51
CA ASN A 237 3.36 -19.51 -19.91
C ASN A 237 3.11 -18.37 -20.91
N SER A 238 3.00 -17.12 -20.46
CA SER A 238 2.70 -15.98 -21.32
C SER A 238 3.94 -15.41 -22.03
N LYS A 239 3.73 -14.59 -23.07
CA LYS A 239 4.83 -13.92 -23.78
C LYS A 239 5.57 -12.92 -22.90
N ASP A 240 4.85 -12.22 -22.02
CA ASP A 240 5.41 -11.18 -21.17
C ASP A 240 6.00 -11.69 -19.85
N ALA A 241 5.83 -12.97 -19.52
CA ALA A 241 6.23 -13.55 -18.23
C ALA A 241 7.67 -13.18 -17.82
N ALA A 242 8.63 -13.41 -18.72
CA ALA A 242 10.05 -13.17 -18.45
C ALA A 242 10.35 -11.69 -18.19
N ARG A 243 9.72 -10.78 -18.95
CA ARG A 243 9.89 -9.34 -18.77
C ARG A 243 9.29 -8.89 -17.44
N LEU A 244 8.05 -9.31 -17.14
CA LEU A 244 7.32 -8.88 -15.96
C LEU A 244 7.92 -9.43 -14.67
N ALA A 245 8.37 -10.70 -14.66
CA ALA A 245 9.03 -11.30 -13.51
C ALA A 245 10.36 -10.60 -13.14
N GLY A 246 11.03 -9.98 -14.12
CA GLY A 246 12.28 -9.24 -13.92
C GLY A 246 12.12 -7.81 -13.38
N LEU A 247 10.90 -7.26 -13.34
CA LEU A 247 10.68 -5.87 -12.90
C LEU A 247 10.68 -5.69 -11.38
N GLY A 248 10.58 -6.77 -10.61
CA GLY A 248 10.50 -6.70 -9.14
C GLY A 248 9.10 -6.34 -8.61
N THR A 249 9.01 -6.05 -7.31
CA THR A 249 7.75 -5.73 -6.63
C THR A 249 7.39 -4.26 -6.77
N SER A 250 6.09 -3.97 -6.94
CA SER A 250 5.57 -2.61 -7.14
C SER A 250 5.36 -1.82 -5.85
N CYS A 251 5.40 -2.49 -4.69
CA CYS A 251 5.29 -1.89 -3.36
C CYS A 251 6.40 -2.48 -2.48
N PRO A 252 7.05 -1.67 -1.62
CA PRO A 252 7.99 -2.17 -0.61
C PRO A 252 7.31 -3.11 0.40
#